data_AF-A0A2A5ASG1-F1
#
_entry.id   AF-A0A2A5ASG1-F1
#
_cell.length_a   1.000
_cell.length_b   1.000
_cell.length_c   1.000
_cell.angle_alpha   90.00
_cell.angle_beta   90.00
_cell.angle_gamma   90.00
#
_symmetry.space_group_name_H-M   'P 1'
#
loop_
_entity.id
_entity.type
_entity.pdbx_description
1 polymer ?
#
loop_
_entity_poly.entity_id
_entity_poly.type
_entity_poly.pdbx_seq_one_letter_code
_entity_poly.pdbx_strand_id
1 'polypeptide(L)'
;MEILKVAMTQLGIKEVKGAEHNASIVRYAQETEMEKISDDETPWCSTFVNWCAKESSLPMSKKANARSWMHVGITATTPIPGDVVVFWRESVHSWKGHVGIFMGFNHNASRVFCLGGNQGDQVSIAEYDANKVLGYRRLEEPSALKIPQPTLKKGDRGDEVTKLQETLNHLNYQCGRPDGDFGGKTDSAIRLFQANNRLTMDGVYGQGSKNSIESLLQS
;
A
#
# COMPACT_ATOMS: atom_id res chain seq x y z
N MET A 1 -11.75 1.33 1.61
CA MET A 1 -12.93 0.58 1.08
C MET A 1 -13.50 1.19 -0.20
N GLU A 2 -13.38 2.50 -0.43
CA GLU A 2 -13.89 3.16 -1.66
C GLU A 2 -13.31 2.58 -2.96
N ILE A 3 -12.02 2.23 -2.99
CA ILE A 3 -11.40 1.63 -4.19
C ILE A 3 -12.04 0.31 -4.64
N LEU A 4 -12.54 -0.50 -3.71
CA LEU A 4 -13.27 -1.71 -4.05
C LEU A 4 -14.62 -1.40 -4.69
N LYS A 5 -15.34 -0.39 -4.18
CA LYS A 5 -16.61 0.03 -4.77
C LYS A 5 -16.41 0.50 -6.21
N VAL A 6 -15.40 1.35 -6.43
CA VAL A 6 -15.01 1.84 -7.75
C VAL A 6 -14.70 0.67 -8.68
N ALA A 7 -13.82 -0.23 -8.27
CA ALA A 7 -13.43 -1.38 -9.09
C ALA A 7 -14.61 -2.33 -9.38
N MET A 8 -15.52 -2.52 -8.42
CA MET A 8 -16.71 -3.35 -8.60
C MET A 8 -17.69 -2.79 -9.64
N THR A 9 -17.75 -1.46 -9.82
CA THR A 9 -18.57 -0.86 -10.90
C THR A 9 -18.10 -1.27 -12.29
N GLN A 10 -16.87 -1.73 -12.43
CA GLN A 10 -16.25 -2.12 -13.70
C GLN A 10 -16.26 -3.64 -13.93
N LEU A 11 -16.82 -4.42 -12.99
CA LEU A 11 -16.82 -5.87 -13.06
C LEU A 11 -17.46 -6.37 -14.37
N GLY A 12 -16.74 -7.24 -15.09
CA GLY A 12 -17.20 -7.82 -16.35
C GLY A 12 -16.87 -7.01 -17.60
N ILE A 13 -16.22 -5.85 -17.49
CA ILE A 13 -15.63 -5.15 -18.66
C ILE A 13 -14.55 -6.05 -19.28
N LYS A 14 -14.61 -6.22 -20.60
CA LYS A 14 -13.72 -7.10 -21.38
C LYS A 14 -13.06 -6.33 -22.51
N GLU A 15 -11.86 -6.73 -22.89
CA GLU A 15 -11.27 -6.32 -24.17
C GLU A 15 -12.19 -6.71 -25.34
N VAL A 16 -12.20 -5.89 -26.39
CA VAL A 16 -12.85 -6.20 -27.66
C VAL A 16 -11.74 -6.55 -28.63
N LYS A 17 -11.78 -7.75 -29.21
CA LYS A 17 -10.73 -8.19 -30.15
C LYS A 17 -10.89 -7.50 -31.50
N GLY A 18 -9.84 -6.87 -32.01
CA GLY A 18 -9.79 -6.31 -33.37
C GLY A 18 -9.35 -4.85 -33.42
N ALA A 19 -9.73 -4.13 -34.47
CA ALA A 19 -9.40 -2.70 -34.65
C ALA A 19 -10.23 -1.76 -33.76
N GLU A 20 -11.15 -2.30 -32.96
CA GLU A 20 -12.00 -1.57 -32.03
C GLU A 20 -11.50 -1.80 -30.60
N HIS A 21 -11.21 -0.72 -29.88
CA HIS A 21 -10.80 -0.79 -28.49
C HIS A 21 -11.99 -0.59 -27.56
N ASN A 22 -12.02 -1.31 -26.43
CA ASN A 22 -13.04 -1.06 -25.41
C ASN A 22 -12.85 0.36 -24.85
N ALA A 23 -13.87 1.22 -25.03
CA ALA A 23 -13.83 2.63 -24.62
C ALA A 23 -13.48 2.84 -23.14
N SER A 24 -13.88 1.91 -22.25
CA SER A 24 -13.52 1.99 -20.82
C SER A 24 -12.04 1.70 -20.58
N ILE A 25 -11.43 0.74 -21.31
CA ILE A 25 -10.01 0.41 -21.15
C ILE A 25 -9.14 1.56 -21.67
N VAL A 26 -9.51 2.14 -22.82
CA VAL A 26 -8.87 3.35 -23.36
C VAL A 26 -9.01 4.53 -22.38
N ARG A 27 -10.21 4.71 -21.80
CA ARG A 27 -10.47 5.73 -20.79
C ARG A 27 -9.55 5.60 -19.58
N TYR A 28 -9.31 4.38 -19.07
CA TYR A 28 -8.39 4.19 -17.95
C TYR A 28 -6.99 4.71 -18.27
N ALA A 29 -6.47 4.44 -19.46
CA ALA A 29 -5.14 4.88 -19.88
C ALA A 29 -5.06 6.41 -20.05
N GLN A 30 -6.07 7.02 -20.68
CA GLN A 30 -6.14 8.48 -20.88
C GLN A 30 -6.25 9.24 -19.55
N GLU A 31 -7.14 8.80 -18.66
CA GLU A 31 -7.40 9.50 -17.40
C GLU A 31 -6.24 9.36 -16.41
N THR A 32 -5.36 8.38 -16.58
CA THR A 32 -4.20 8.17 -15.71
C THR A 32 -2.89 8.70 -16.31
N GLU A 33 -2.98 9.47 -17.41
CA GLU A 33 -1.83 10.03 -18.13
C GLU A 33 -0.83 8.95 -18.58
N MET A 34 -1.30 7.72 -18.80
CA MET A 34 -0.50 6.58 -19.27
C MET A 34 -0.56 6.45 -20.79
N GLU A 35 -0.52 7.59 -21.49
CA GLU A 35 -0.77 7.80 -22.93
C GLU A 35 0.09 6.97 -23.89
N LYS A 36 1.11 6.24 -23.41
CA LYS A 36 1.93 5.33 -24.22
C LYS A 36 1.36 3.92 -24.38
N ILE A 37 0.13 3.68 -23.92
CA ILE A 37 -0.59 2.43 -24.18
C ILE A 37 -1.51 2.66 -25.37
N SER A 38 -1.04 2.33 -26.57
CA SER A 38 -1.74 2.52 -27.85
C SER A 38 -2.43 1.24 -28.36
N ASP A 39 -2.42 0.16 -27.58
CA ASP A 39 -3.11 -1.10 -27.87
C ASP A 39 -3.60 -1.79 -26.59
N ASP A 40 -4.57 -2.70 -26.75
CA ASP A 40 -5.16 -3.56 -25.73
C ASP A 40 -4.32 -4.81 -25.43
N GLU A 41 -3.26 -5.07 -26.21
CA GLU A 41 -2.30 -6.17 -25.98
C GLU A 41 -1.27 -5.85 -24.87
N THR A 42 -1.14 -4.59 -24.47
CA THR A 42 -0.30 -4.15 -23.36
C THR A 42 -0.96 -4.46 -22.00
N PRO A 43 -0.28 -5.14 -21.05
CA PRO A 43 -0.85 -5.48 -19.75
C PRO A 43 -1.43 -4.28 -18.96
N TRP A 44 -2.75 -4.07 -19.04
CA TRP A 44 -3.47 -2.95 -18.42
C TRP A 44 -3.93 -3.20 -16.97
N CYS A 45 -3.45 -4.27 -16.33
CA CYS A 45 -3.71 -4.52 -14.90
C CYS A 45 -3.31 -3.31 -14.03
N SER A 46 -2.13 -2.72 -14.27
CA SER A 46 -1.68 -1.52 -13.55
C SER A 46 -2.49 -0.29 -13.94
N THR A 47 -2.88 -0.18 -15.21
CA THR A 47 -3.71 0.92 -15.72
C THR A 47 -5.05 0.97 -14.99
N PHE A 48 -5.72 -0.17 -14.89
CA PHE A 48 -6.96 -0.31 -14.14
C PHE A 48 -6.81 0.09 -12.68
N VAL A 49 -5.78 -0.42 -11.98
CA VAL A 49 -5.60 -0.12 -10.55
C VAL A 49 -5.25 1.36 -10.33
N ASN A 50 -4.50 2.00 -11.24
CA ASN A 50 -4.24 3.44 -11.17
C ASN A 50 -5.53 4.23 -11.35
N TRP A 51 -6.38 3.83 -12.30
CA TRP A 51 -7.68 4.47 -12.51
C TRP A 51 -8.57 4.31 -11.26
N CYS A 52 -8.66 3.11 -10.68
CA CYS A 52 -9.42 2.90 -9.45
C CYS A 52 -8.88 3.76 -8.28
N ALA A 53 -7.56 3.87 -8.15
CA ALA A 53 -6.93 4.71 -7.14
C ALA A 53 -7.26 6.20 -7.36
N LYS A 54 -7.17 6.70 -8.60
CA LYS A 54 -7.53 8.07 -8.98
C LYS A 54 -8.97 8.41 -8.60
N GLU A 55 -9.93 7.60 -9.05
CA GLU A 55 -11.36 7.80 -8.76
C GLU A 55 -11.67 7.73 -7.26
N SER A 56 -10.82 7.04 -6.51
CA SER A 56 -10.93 6.94 -5.04
C SER A 56 -10.16 8.02 -4.29
N SER A 57 -9.53 8.98 -5.00
CA SER A 57 -8.63 9.99 -4.41
C SER A 57 -7.48 9.39 -3.60
N LEU A 58 -6.89 8.29 -4.09
CA LEU A 58 -5.79 7.56 -3.48
C LEU A 58 -4.50 7.67 -4.30
N PRO A 59 -3.32 7.48 -3.67
CA PRO A 59 -2.04 7.55 -4.37
C PRO A 59 -1.94 6.49 -5.49
N MET A 60 -1.43 6.94 -6.63
CA MET A 60 -1.21 6.15 -7.85
C MET A 60 0.26 5.75 -8.00
N SER A 61 0.53 4.61 -8.65
CA SER A 61 1.90 4.28 -9.09
C SER A 61 2.36 5.08 -10.31
N LYS A 62 1.41 5.59 -11.10
CA LYS A 62 1.62 6.36 -12.34
C LYS A 62 2.49 5.61 -13.36
N LYS A 63 2.51 4.28 -13.31
CA LYS A 63 3.33 3.42 -14.16
C LYS A 63 2.52 2.21 -14.63
N ALA A 64 2.69 1.83 -15.89
CA ALA A 64 2.06 0.64 -16.48
C ALA A 64 2.62 -0.69 -15.90
N ASN A 65 3.84 -0.69 -15.34
CA ASN A 65 4.43 -1.87 -14.74
C ASN A 65 3.77 -2.20 -13.38
N ALA A 66 3.17 -3.39 -13.25
CA ALA A 66 2.57 -3.88 -12.01
C ALA A 66 3.50 -3.81 -10.78
N ARG A 67 4.80 -4.09 -10.92
CA ARG A 67 5.75 -4.08 -9.79
C ARG A 67 6.00 -2.67 -9.23
N SER A 68 5.67 -1.60 -9.96
CA SER A 68 5.79 -0.22 -9.49
C SER A 68 4.99 0.05 -8.21
N TRP A 69 3.89 -0.68 -8.02
CA TRP A 69 3.02 -0.54 -6.87
C TRP A 69 3.73 -0.87 -5.55
N MET A 70 4.82 -1.66 -5.57
CA MET A 70 5.62 -1.96 -4.37
C MET A 70 6.16 -0.73 -3.64
N HIS A 71 6.16 0.44 -4.29
CA HIS A 71 6.67 1.71 -3.75
C HIS A 71 5.56 2.75 -3.49
N VAL A 72 4.29 2.36 -3.54
CA VAL A 72 3.14 3.28 -3.37
C VAL A 72 2.45 2.99 -2.03
N GLY A 73 2.01 4.04 -1.32
CA GLY A 73 1.32 3.89 -0.03
C GLY A 73 2.21 3.28 1.04
N ILE A 74 1.63 2.52 1.97
CA ILE A 74 2.33 1.89 3.12
C ILE A 74 2.41 0.37 2.92
N THR A 75 3.51 -0.27 3.34
CA THR A 75 3.62 -1.74 3.37
C THR A 75 2.60 -2.34 4.34
N ALA A 76 1.73 -3.23 3.86
CA ALA A 76 0.77 -3.94 4.70
C ALA A 76 1.24 -5.37 4.99
N THR A 77 1.53 -5.69 6.26
CA THR A 77 1.88 -7.06 6.70
C THR A 77 0.65 -7.88 7.07
N THR A 78 -0.47 -7.22 7.38
CA THR A 78 -1.79 -7.82 7.59
C THR A 78 -2.76 -7.16 6.61
N PRO A 79 -2.89 -7.69 5.38
CA PRO A 79 -3.68 -7.04 4.35
C PRO A 79 -5.17 -7.09 4.67
N ILE A 80 -5.89 -6.02 4.30
CA ILE A 80 -7.35 -5.92 4.41
C ILE A 80 -7.96 -5.68 3.02
N PRO A 81 -9.24 -6.04 2.80
CA PRO A 81 -9.90 -5.78 1.53
C PRO A 81 -9.77 -4.31 1.10
N GLY A 82 -9.24 -4.08 -0.10
CA GLY A 82 -8.94 -2.75 -0.64
C GLY A 82 -7.44 -2.39 -0.66
N ASP A 83 -6.59 -3.13 0.04
CA ASP A 83 -5.13 -3.03 -0.15
C ASP A 83 -4.77 -3.47 -1.59
N VAL A 84 -3.75 -2.89 -2.18
CA VAL A 84 -3.19 -3.37 -3.46
C VAL A 84 -2.33 -4.60 -3.19
N VAL A 85 -2.50 -5.64 -4.00
CA VAL A 85 -1.65 -6.83 -3.99
C VAL A 85 -0.84 -6.90 -5.28
N VAL A 86 0.47 -7.15 -5.14
CA VAL A 86 1.40 -7.26 -6.26
C VAL A 86 1.94 -8.68 -6.33
N PHE A 87 1.97 -9.25 -7.53
CA PHE A 87 2.49 -10.60 -7.79
C PHE A 87 3.68 -10.56 -8.75
N TRP A 88 4.59 -11.51 -8.62
CA TRP A 88 5.59 -11.79 -9.65
C TRP A 88 5.00 -12.69 -10.75
N ARG A 89 5.53 -12.56 -11.97
CA ARG A 89 5.27 -13.47 -13.10
C ARG A 89 6.58 -14.05 -13.60
N GLU A 90 6.52 -15.29 -14.11
CA GLU A 90 7.68 -16.10 -14.53
C GLU A 90 8.63 -16.46 -13.39
N SER A 91 9.25 -15.48 -12.73
CA SER A 91 10.08 -15.67 -11.54
C SER A 91 10.03 -14.43 -10.64
N VAL A 92 10.37 -14.60 -9.36
CA VAL A 92 10.45 -13.51 -8.38
C VAL A 92 11.46 -12.41 -8.76
N HIS A 93 12.48 -12.76 -9.55
CA HIS A 93 13.52 -11.84 -10.03
C HIS A 93 13.19 -11.19 -11.39
N SER A 94 12.18 -11.68 -12.11
CA SER A 94 11.75 -11.10 -13.40
C SER A 94 11.07 -9.74 -13.19
N TRP A 95 11.24 -8.79 -14.10
CA TRP A 95 10.52 -7.52 -14.04
C TRP A 95 9.01 -7.67 -14.23
N LYS A 96 8.54 -8.80 -14.78
CA LYS A 96 7.13 -9.07 -15.05
C LYS A 96 6.35 -9.30 -13.76
N GLY A 97 5.13 -8.77 -13.70
CA GLY A 97 4.26 -8.91 -12.55
C GLY A 97 2.78 -8.81 -12.90
N HIS A 98 1.95 -8.93 -11.88
CA HIS A 98 0.51 -8.67 -11.92
C HIS A 98 0.13 -7.82 -10.71
N VAL A 99 -0.93 -7.04 -10.82
CA VAL A 99 -1.45 -6.21 -9.72
C VAL A 99 -2.97 -6.25 -9.70
N GLY A 100 -3.53 -6.26 -8.50
CA GLY A 100 -4.96 -6.19 -8.27
C GLY A 100 -5.27 -5.58 -6.90
N ILE A 101 -6.55 -5.46 -6.60
CA ILE A 101 -7.06 -4.99 -5.31
C ILE A 101 -7.43 -6.22 -4.49
N PHE A 102 -6.77 -6.42 -3.35
CA PHE A 102 -6.95 -7.54 -2.46
C PHE A 102 -8.38 -7.62 -1.94
N MET A 103 -8.96 -8.82 -1.99
CA MET A 103 -10.32 -9.13 -1.50
C MET A 103 -10.30 -10.04 -0.27
N GLY A 104 -9.26 -10.84 -0.11
CA GLY A 104 -9.16 -11.80 0.99
C GLY A 104 -8.31 -13.01 0.63
N PHE A 105 -8.20 -13.91 1.60
CA PHE A 105 -7.58 -15.22 1.44
C PHE A 105 -8.64 -16.31 1.34
N ASN A 106 -8.29 -17.46 0.76
CA ASN A 106 -9.06 -18.68 1.00
C ASN A 106 -8.85 -19.19 2.43
N HIS A 107 -9.61 -20.21 2.84
CA HIS A 107 -9.65 -20.70 4.23
C HIS A 107 -8.28 -21.02 4.84
N ASN A 108 -7.34 -21.56 4.05
CA ASN A 108 -6.00 -21.94 4.52
C ASN A 108 -4.90 -20.94 4.12
N ALA A 109 -5.27 -19.77 3.59
CA ALA A 109 -4.36 -18.74 3.07
C ALA A 109 -3.38 -19.20 1.98
N SER A 110 -3.64 -20.32 1.29
CA SER A 110 -2.84 -20.75 0.13
C SER A 110 -3.16 -19.97 -1.15
N ARG A 111 -4.29 -19.26 -1.17
CA ARG A 111 -4.77 -18.45 -2.30
C ARG A 111 -5.16 -17.05 -1.85
N VAL A 112 -4.89 -16.10 -2.73
CA VAL A 112 -5.30 -14.70 -2.62
C VAL A 112 -6.38 -14.41 -3.66
N PHE A 113 -7.50 -13.87 -3.23
CA PHE A 113 -8.50 -13.30 -4.12
C PHE A 113 -8.19 -11.84 -4.37
N CYS A 114 -8.20 -11.41 -5.63
CA CYS A 114 -8.13 -9.99 -5.98
C CYS A 114 -9.07 -9.61 -7.11
N LEU A 115 -9.61 -8.40 -7.00
CA LEU A 115 -10.35 -7.71 -8.04
C LEU A 115 -9.35 -6.91 -8.88
N GLY A 116 -9.25 -7.20 -10.16
CA GLY A 116 -8.23 -6.60 -11.02
C GLY A 116 -8.62 -6.57 -12.48
N GLY A 117 -7.94 -5.72 -13.24
CA GLY A 117 -8.04 -5.65 -14.69
C GLY A 117 -7.06 -6.61 -15.37
N ASN A 118 -7.32 -6.90 -16.64
CA ASN A 118 -6.56 -7.84 -17.46
C ASN A 118 -6.39 -9.23 -16.81
N GLN A 119 -7.47 -9.73 -16.19
CA GLN A 119 -7.54 -11.07 -15.62
C GLN A 119 -8.35 -11.96 -16.54
N GLY A 120 -7.70 -12.49 -17.58
CA GLY A 120 -8.37 -13.13 -18.70
C GLY A 120 -9.03 -12.10 -19.60
N ASP A 121 -8.29 -11.04 -19.95
CA ASP A 121 -8.72 -9.95 -20.83
C ASP A 121 -9.98 -9.22 -20.30
N GLN A 122 -10.18 -9.26 -18.97
CA GLN A 122 -11.35 -8.68 -18.31
C GLN A 122 -11.07 -8.13 -16.92
N VAL A 123 -11.97 -7.26 -16.45
CA VAL A 123 -12.11 -6.92 -15.03
C VAL A 123 -12.88 -8.05 -14.34
N SER A 124 -12.24 -8.72 -13.39
CA SER A 124 -12.82 -9.87 -12.68
C SER A 124 -12.29 -9.99 -11.27
N ILE A 125 -12.89 -10.89 -10.49
CA ILE A 125 -12.26 -11.43 -9.28
C ILE A 125 -11.56 -12.72 -9.70
N ALA A 126 -10.27 -12.83 -9.40
CA ALA A 126 -9.50 -14.03 -9.68
C ALA A 126 -8.69 -14.47 -8.46
N GLU A 127 -8.35 -15.76 -8.44
CA GLU A 127 -7.50 -16.35 -7.41
C GLU A 127 -6.05 -16.52 -7.90
N TYR A 128 -5.10 -16.22 -7.02
CA TYR A 128 -3.67 -16.39 -7.27
C TYR A 128 -3.01 -17.17 -6.15
N ASP A 129 -1.94 -17.88 -6.46
CA ASP A 129 -1.11 -18.55 -5.46
C ASP A 129 -0.48 -17.52 -4.51
N ALA A 130 -0.64 -17.71 -3.20
CA ALA A 130 -0.08 -16.81 -2.21
C ALA A 130 1.46 -16.72 -2.29
N ASN A 131 2.15 -17.77 -2.76
CA ASN A 131 3.60 -17.77 -2.97
C ASN A 131 4.04 -16.84 -4.13
N LYS A 132 3.09 -16.39 -4.97
CA LYS A 132 3.37 -15.43 -6.03
C LYS A 132 3.35 -13.98 -5.56
N VAL A 133 2.92 -13.72 -4.34
CA VAL A 133 2.81 -12.36 -3.79
C VAL A 133 4.20 -11.78 -3.54
N LEU A 134 4.45 -10.59 -4.07
CA LEU A 134 5.61 -9.76 -3.77
C LEU A 134 5.34 -8.86 -2.56
N GLY A 135 4.11 -8.41 -2.38
CA GLY A 135 3.70 -7.64 -1.21
C GLY A 135 2.31 -7.04 -1.33
N TYR A 136 1.84 -6.49 -0.21
CA TYR A 136 0.58 -5.76 -0.10
C TYR A 136 0.86 -4.30 0.25
N ARG A 137 0.08 -3.39 -0.34
CA ARG A 137 0.26 -1.95 -0.22
C ARG A 137 -1.08 -1.32 0.14
N ARG A 138 -1.13 -0.67 1.30
CA ARG A 138 -2.28 0.13 1.66
C ARG A 138 -2.17 1.48 0.98
N LEU A 139 -3.10 1.78 0.08
CA LEU A 139 -3.17 3.06 -0.63
C LEU A 139 -3.80 4.12 0.26
N GLU A 140 -3.24 4.29 1.44
CA GLU A 140 -3.39 5.50 2.20
C GLU A 140 -2.22 6.38 1.79
N GLU A 141 -2.46 7.68 1.60
CA GLU A 141 -1.38 8.62 1.85
C GLU A 141 -0.75 8.20 3.18
N PRO A 142 0.59 8.14 3.32
CA PRO A 142 1.18 8.12 4.65
C PRO A 142 0.45 9.24 5.37
N SER A 143 -0.42 8.89 6.32
CA SER A 143 -1.44 9.81 6.81
C SER A 143 -0.73 10.79 7.72
N ALA A 144 0.09 11.66 7.15
CA ALA A 144 1.12 12.45 7.78
C ALA A 144 1.58 11.82 9.10
N LEU A 145 2.00 10.54 9.11
CA LEU A 145 2.18 9.67 10.29
C LEU A 145 1.81 10.42 11.57
N LYS A 146 0.50 10.51 11.90
CA LYS A 146 -0.02 11.60 12.76
C LYS A 146 0.85 11.76 14.00
N ILE A 147 1.71 12.76 13.95
CA ILE A 147 2.81 12.87 14.90
C ILE A 147 2.15 13.09 16.25
N PRO A 148 2.39 12.20 17.23
CA PRO A 148 1.69 12.32 18.49
C PRO A 148 1.91 13.71 19.06
N GLN A 149 0.82 14.37 19.45
CA GLN A 149 0.82 15.75 19.89
C GLN A 149 1.22 15.92 21.36
N PRO A 150 0.81 15.07 22.31
CA PRO A 150 1.28 15.19 23.68
C PRO A 150 2.70 14.66 23.83
N THR A 151 3.34 15.01 24.95
CA THR A 151 4.55 14.32 25.39
C THR A 151 4.15 12.93 25.89
N LEU A 152 4.82 11.89 25.39
CA LEU A 152 4.53 10.50 25.78
C LEU A 152 5.73 9.88 26.49
N LYS A 153 5.48 9.02 27.48
CA LYS A 153 6.48 8.29 28.24
C LYS A 153 5.99 6.90 28.63
N LYS A 154 6.92 6.07 29.09
CA LYS A 154 6.64 4.72 29.58
C LYS A 154 5.48 4.74 30.61
N GLY A 155 4.49 3.86 30.38
CA GLY A 155 3.27 3.76 31.18
C GLY A 155 2.05 4.46 30.59
N ASP A 156 2.24 5.40 29.65
CA ASP A 156 1.14 6.03 28.93
C ASP A 156 0.42 5.03 28.03
N ARG A 157 -0.86 5.30 27.72
CA ARG A 157 -1.70 4.44 26.90
C ARG A 157 -2.62 5.22 25.96
N GLY A 158 -3.10 4.56 24.92
CA GLY A 158 -4.14 5.05 24.01
C GLY A 158 -3.63 5.45 22.62
N ASP A 159 -4.49 6.11 21.85
CA ASP A 159 -4.27 6.34 20.41
C ASP A 159 -2.99 7.10 20.09
N GLU A 160 -2.56 8.03 20.95
CA GLU A 160 -1.31 8.77 20.77
C GLU A 160 -0.08 7.86 20.88
N VAL A 161 -0.14 6.84 21.74
CA VAL A 161 0.92 5.83 21.86
C VAL A 161 0.92 4.92 20.63
N THR A 162 -0.26 4.52 20.13
CA THR A 162 -0.37 3.73 18.90
C THR A 162 0.30 4.45 17.72
N LYS A 163 0.04 5.75 17.56
CA LYS A 163 0.68 6.59 16.53
C LYS A 163 2.20 6.65 16.68
N LEU A 164 2.70 6.77 17.91
CA LEU A 164 4.14 6.76 18.18
C LEU A 164 4.76 5.41 17.76
N GLN A 165 4.10 4.31 18.11
CA GLN A 165 4.54 2.96 17.77
C GLN A 165 4.56 2.73 16.25
N GLU A 166 3.52 3.16 15.53
CA GLU A 166 3.48 3.12 14.06
C GLU A 166 4.63 3.93 13.45
N THR A 167 4.87 5.14 13.97
CA THR A 167 5.95 6.03 13.50
C THR A 167 7.33 5.39 13.70
N LEU A 168 7.62 4.89 14.91
CA LEU A 168 8.90 4.27 15.21
C LEU A 168 9.13 3.01 14.37
N ASN A 169 8.09 2.21 14.14
CA ASN A 169 8.17 1.05 13.25
C ASN A 169 8.40 1.43 11.80
N HIS A 170 7.74 2.49 11.32
CA HIS A 170 7.94 3.00 9.97
C HIS A 170 9.39 3.47 9.76
N LEU A 171 9.97 4.11 10.77
CA LEU A 171 11.38 4.51 10.80
C LEU A 171 12.33 3.34 11.17
N ASN A 172 11.83 2.09 11.18
CA ASN A 172 12.58 0.86 11.39
C ASN A 172 13.21 0.67 12.79
N TYR A 173 12.63 1.27 13.84
CA TYR A 173 13.06 1.13 15.24
C TYR A 173 12.37 -0.02 16.01
N GLN A 174 11.47 -0.76 15.36
CA GLN A 174 10.93 -2.04 15.84
C GLN A 174 10.35 -2.03 17.27
N CYS A 175 9.35 -1.19 17.54
CA CYS A 175 8.68 -1.17 18.84
C CYS A 175 7.67 -2.33 19.06
N GLY A 176 7.54 -3.24 18.10
CA GLY A 176 6.55 -4.34 18.14
C GLY A 176 5.20 -3.95 17.54
N ARG A 177 4.17 -4.77 17.74
CA ARG A 177 2.82 -4.46 17.27
C ARG A 177 2.31 -3.18 17.94
N PRO A 178 1.79 -2.19 17.20
CA PRO A 178 1.12 -1.04 17.80
C PRO A 178 -0.12 -1.50 18.57
N ASP A 179 -0.04 -1.47 19.89
CA ASP A 179 -1.07 -1.91 20.84
C ASP A 179 -1.60 -0.77 21.71
N GLY A 180 -1.02 0.42 21.56
CA GLY A 180 -1.38 1.60 22.34
C GLY A 180 -0.85 1.58 23.76
N ASP A 181 0.00 0.62 24.15
CA ASP A 181 0.62 0.56 25.48
C ASP A 181 2.11 0.98 25.40
N PHE A 182 2.51 2.03 26.11
CA PHE A 182 3.90 2.47 26.12
C PHE A 182 4.72 1.58 27.07
N GLY A 183 4.96 0.35 26.61
CA GLY A 183 5.70 -0.70 27.31
C GLY A 183 7.21 -0.69 27.05
N GLY A 184 7.89 -1.76 27.47
CA GLY A 184 9.36 -1.86 27.38
C GLY A 184 9.90 -1.85 25.95
N LYS A 185 9.16 -2.39 24.98
CA LYS A 185 9.55 -2.35 23.56
C LYS A 185 9.49 -0.93 23.00
N THR A 186 8.44 -0.18 23.31
CA THR A 186 8.30 1.23 22.91
C THR A 186 9.37 2.10 23.56
N ASP A 187 9.68 1.91 24.85
CA ASP A 187 10.78 2.60 25.55
C ASP A 187 12.15 2.31 24.90
N SER A 188 12.41 1.05 24.55
CA SER A 188 13.65 0.67 23.87
C SER A 188 13.76 1.32 22.49
N ALA A 189 12.66 1.30 21.71
CA ALA A 189 12.61 1.87 20.37
C ALA A 189 12.81 3.40 20.38
N ILE A 190 12.15 4.14 21.28
CA ILE A 190 12.33 5.60 21.35
C ILE A 190 13.74 5.98 21.80
N ARG A 191 14.36 5.23 22.73
CA ARG A 191 15.75 5.48 23.15
C ARG A 191 16.73 5.24 22.01
N LEU A 192 16.52 4.19 21.22
CA LEU A 192 17.33 3.91 20.04
C LEU A 192 17.15 5.00 18.97
N PHE A 193 15.91 5.47 18.77
CA PHE A 193 15.61 6.62 17.92
C PHE A 193 16.37 7.87 18.37
N GLN A 194 16.30 8.20 19.66
CA GLN A 194 16.99 9.34 20.24
C GLN A 194 18.51 9.24 20.06
N ALA A 195 19.09 8.05 20.30
CA ALA A 195 20.51 7.79 20.11
C ALA A 195 20.95 8.04 18.66
N ASN A 196 20.24 7.45 17.70
CA ASN A 196 20.56 7.53 16.28
C ASN A 196 20.42 8.95 15.72
N ASN A 197 19.55 9.77 16.32
CA ASN A 197 19.30 11.16 15.92
C ASN A 197 20.00 12.19 16.82
N ARG A 198 20.96 11.76 17.65
CA ARG A 198 21.78 12.62 18.52
C ARG A 198 20.97 13.47 19.50
N LEU A 199 19.85 12.93 19.98
CA LEU A 199 19.00 13.52 21.01
C LEU A 199 19.36 12.97 22.39
N THR A 200 18.89 13.64 23.45
CA THR A 200 18.95 13.09 24.81
C THR A 200 18.16 11.78 24.88
N MET A 201 18.82 10.69 25.27
CA MET A 201 18.21 9.35 25.40
C MET A 201 17.40 9.19 26.69
N ASP A 202 16.44 10.08 26.95
CA ASP A 202 15.60 10.06 28.15
C ASP A 202 14.45 9.03 28.07
N GLY A 203 14.17 8.50 26.87
CA GLY A 203 13.04 7.60 26.60
C GLY A 203 11.67 8.28 26.64
N VAL A 204 11.66 9.61 26.60
CA VAL A 204 10.47 10.44 26.56
C VAL A 204 10.30 10.98 25.15
N TYR A 205 9.14 10.74 24.56
CA TYR A 205 8.75 11.37 23.32
C TYR A 205 8.34 12.83 23.58
N GLY A 206 9.35 13.70 23.71
CA GLY A 206 9.22 15.15 23.89
C GLY A 206 9.46 15.93 22.59
N GLN A 207 9.52 17.27 22.69
CA GLN A 207 9.62 18.16 21.53
C GLN A 207 10.83 17.87 20.61
N GLY A 208 11.99 17.53 21.18
CA GLY A 208 13.15 17.16 20.37
C GLY A 208 12.93 15.91 19.53
N SER A 209 12.22 14.91 20.07
CA SER A 209 11.84 13.71 19.32
C SER A 209 10.81 14.01 18.24
N LYS A 210 9.81 14.86 18.55
CA LYS A 210 8.80 15.33 17.58
C LYS A 210 9.43 15.99 16.36
N ASN A 211 10.26 17.01 16.58
CA ASN A 211 10.90 17.76 15.51
C ASN A 211 11.79 16.86 14.64
N SER A 212 12.50 15.91 15.25
CA SER A 212 13.35 14.97 14.50
C SER A 212 12.51 14.00 13.66
N ILE A 213 11.39 13.50 14.18
CA ILE A 213 10.45 12.67 13.40
C ILE A 213 9.86 13.48 12.24
N GLU A 214 9.39 14.71 12.49
CA GLU A 214 8.88 15.62 11.45
C GLU A 214 9.86 15.78 10.30
N SER A 215 11.12 16.06 10.62
CA SER A 215 12.17 16.23 9.61
C SER A 215 12.44 14.96 8.81
N LEU A 216 12.41 13.78 9.42
CA LEU A 216 12.66 12.50 8.76
C LEU A 216 11.50 12.05 7.88
N LEU A 217 10.27 12.49 8.19
CA LEU A 217 9.09 12.17 7.40
C LEU A 217 8.90 13.11 6.20
N GLN A 218 9.60 14.24 6.18
CA GLN A 218 9.56 15.23 5.09
C GLN A 218 10.74 15.12 4.12
N SER A 219 11.72 14.26 4.41
CA SER A 219 12.93 14.01 3.59
C SER A 219 12.77 12.83 2.65
#